data_AF-A0A844ZT58-F1
#
_entry.id   AF-A0A844ZT58-F1
#
_cell.length_a   1.000
_cell.length_b   1.000
_cell.length_c   1.000
_cell.angle_alpha   90.00
_cell.angle_beta   90.00
_cell.angle_gamma   90.00
#
_symmetry.space_group_name_H-M   'P 1'
#
loop_
_entity.id
_entity.type
_entity.pdbx_description
1 polymer ?
#
loop_
_entity_poly.entity_id
_entity_poly.type
_entity_poly.pdbx_seq_one_letter_code
_entity_poly.pdbx_strand_id
1 'polypeptide(L)'
;MDSYFRTRRKELGLTVPEIAERVGVSDTAAWNWDRGKSLPKEEYVEKLAALLDVSSHTLNEQLVRIDPELTDLSSRVDRILDRARDDLASHLGVEVERVEINFLIKSRADT
;
A
#
# COMPACT_ATOMS: atom_id res chain seq x y z
N MET A 1 -17.00 -8.39 -1.69
CA MET A 1 -15.86 -9.27 -1.36
C MET A 1 -15.32 -8.80 -0.02
N ASP A 2 -15.29 -9.66 1.00
CA ASP A 2 -14.71 -9.29 2.29
C ASP A 2 -13.18 -9.19 2.11
N SER A 3 -12.55 -8.09 2.59
CA SER A 3 -11.10 -7.91 2.48
C SER A 3 -10.37 -8.96 3.34
N TYR A 4 -9.16 -9.38 2.95
CA TYR A 4 -8.32 -10.26 3.77
C TYR A 4 -8.18 -9.74 5.21
N PHE A 5 -7.97 -8.42 5.31
CA PHE A 5 -7.93 -7.68 6.56
C PHE A 5 -9.18 -7.93 7.44
N ARG A 6 -10.38 -7.82 6.86
CA ARG A 6 -11.65 -8.05 7.57
C ARG A 6 -11.77 -9.47 8.07
N THR A 7 -11.41 -10.44 7.23
CA THR A 7 -11.44 -11.86 7.57
C THR A 7 -10.53 -12.12 8.77
N ARG A 8 -9.27 -11.70 8.68
CA ARG A 8 -8.28 -11.94 9.74
C ARG A 8 -8.65 -11.25 11.05
N ARG A 9 -9.15 -10.01 10.98
CA ARG A 9 -9.66 -9.29 12.16
C ARG A 9 -10.79 -10.07 12.84
N LYS A 10 -11.76 -10.57 12.08
CA LYS A 10 -12.90 -11.35 12.61
C LYS A 10 -12.44 -12.65 13.27
N GLU A 11 -11.47 -13.36 12.70
CA GLU A 11 -10.87 -14.57 13.29
C GLU A 11 -10.23 -14.30 14.66
N LEU A 12 -9.62 -13.13 14.82
CA LEU A 12 -8.99 -12.70 16.07
C LEU A 12 -9.97 -12.04 17.05
N GLY A 13 -11.27 -11.95 16.71
CA GLY A 13 -12.27 -11.31 17.55
C GLY A 13 -12.09 -9.80 17.72
N LEU A 14 -11.26 -9.16 16.90
CA LEU A 14 -10.95 -7.74 16.99
C LEU A 14 -12.07 -6.91 16.36
N THR A 15 -12.35 -5.73 16.92
CA THR A 15 -13.27 -4.75 16.34
C THR A 15 -12.49 -3.66 15.59
N VAL A 16 -13.15 -2.96 14.65
CA VAL A 16 -12.51 -1.86 13.91
C VAL A 16 -12.01 -0.74 14.85
N PRO A 17 -12.77 -0.30 15.87
CA PRO A 17 -12.27 0.69 16.84
C PRO A 17 -11.05 0.21 17.63
N GLU A 18 -11.00 -1.07 18.04
CA GLU A 18 -9.81 -1.60 18.73
C GLU A 18 -8.56 -1.59 17.84
N ILE A 19 -8.73 -1.80 16.53
CA ILE A 19 -7.62 -1.62 15.59
C ILE A 19 -7.19 -0.16 15.54
N ALA A 20 -8.14 0.77 15.38
CA ALA A 20 -7.85 2.20 15.29
C ALA A 20 -7.07 2.68 16.52
N GLU A 21 -7.52 2.31 17.71
CA GLU A 21 -6.89 2.63 18.99
C GLU A 21 -5.47 2.06 19.09
N ARG A 22 -5.30 0.76 18.82
CA ARG A 22 -3.99 0.08 19.00
C ARG A 22 -2.95 0.49 17.96
N VAL A 23 -3.37 0.83 16.75
CA VAL A 23 -2.47 1.31 15.69
C VAL A 23 -2.17 2.80 15.86
N GLY A 24 -3.10 3.55 16.45
CA GLY A 24 -3.02 5.00 16.66
C GLY A 24 -3.51 5.80 15.45
N VAL A 25 -4.63 5.41 14.86
CA VAL A 25 -5.25 6.07 13.68
C VAL A 25 -6.72 6.40 13.93
N SER A 26 -7.35 7.12 13.00
CA SER A 26 -8.78 7.40 13.08
C SER A 26 -9.63 6.16 12.78
N ASP A 27 -10.82 6.09 13.39
CA ASP A 27 -11.81 5.04 13.10
C ASP A 27 -12.13 4.96 11.60
N THR A 28 -12.19 6.11 10.92
CA THR A 28 -12.43 6.17 9.46
C THR A 28 -11.31 5.49 8.68
N ALA A 29 -10.05 5.66 9.05
CA ALA A 29 -8.93 5.00 8.39
C ALA A 29 -9.00 3.48 8.57
N ALA A 30 -9.16 3.01 9.81
CA ALA A 30 -9.28 1.59 10.11
C ALA A 30 -10.51 0.96 9.43
N TRP A 31 -11.62 1.69 9.35
CA TRP A 31 -12.84 1.25 8.66
C TRP A 31 -12.61 1.11 7.15
N ASN A 32 -11.90 2.06 6.53
CA ASN A 32 -11.57 1.98 5.11
C ASN A 32 -10.68 0.77 4.81
N TRP A 33 -9.69 0.47 5.65
CA TRP A 33 -8.85 -0.74 5.52
C TRP A 33 -9.67 -2.02 5.67
N ASP A 34 -10.54 -2.10 6.68
CA ASP A 34 -11.46 -3.22 6.90
C ASP A 34 -12.44 -3.42 5.74
N ARG A 35 -12.78 -2.36 4.99
CA ARG A 35 -13.65 -2.45 3.80
C ARG A 35 -12.86 -2.63 2.50
N GLY A 36 -11.52 -2.62 2.55
CA GLY A 36 -10.68 -2.59 1.35
C GLY A 36 -10.86 -1.33 0.50
N LYS A 37 -11.34 -0.23 1.10
CA LYS A 37 -11.54 1.06 0.43
C LYS A 37 -10.27 1.89 0.29
N SER A 38 -9.27 1.58 1.11
CA SER A 38 -7.93 2.14 1.02
C SER A 38 -6.93 1.14 1.61
N LEU A 39 -5.66 1.31 1.26
CA LEU A 39 -4.57 0.55 1.86
C LEU A 39 -3.97 1.32 3.05
N PRO A 40 -3.47 0.63 4.09
CA PRO A 40 -2.64 1.26 5.10
C PRO A 40 -1.32 1.74 4.48
N LYS A 41 -0.82 2.88 4.95
CA LYS A 41 0.54 3.31 4.62
C LYS A 41 1.56 2.36 5.24
N GLU A 42 2.74 2.29 4.64
CA GLU A 42 3.86 1.43 5.08
C GLU A 42 4.19 1.60 6.57
N GLU A 43 4.13 2.83 7.09
CA GLU A 43 4.34 3.13 8.53
C GLU A 43 3.40 2.38 9.48
N TYR A 44 2.22 1.96 9.01
CA TYR A 44 1.24 1.20 9.80
C TYR A 44 1.29 -0.29 9.53
N VAL A 45 1.98 -0.75 8.49
CA VAL A 45 1.99 -2.16 8.07
C VAL A 45 2.57 -3.05 9.16
N GLU A 46 3.69 -2.66 9.76
CA GLU A 46 4.31 -3.42 10.86
C GLU A 46 3.38 -3.55 12.08
N LYS A 47 2.75 -2.45 12.50
CA LYS A 47 1.81 -2.46 13.64
C LYS A 47 0.58 -3.31 13.33
N LEU A 48 0.06 -3.22 12.12
CA LEU A 48 -1.10 -4.00 11.67
C LEU A 48 -0.75 -5.49 11.55
N ALA A 49 0.44 -5.82 11.04
CA ALA A 49 0.90 -7.20 10.92
C ALA A 49 1.00 -7.86 12.31
N ALA A 50 1.61 -7.15 13.26
CA ALA A 50 1.68 -7.57 14.65
C ALA A 50 0.28 -7.74 15.28
N LEU A 51 -0.63 -6.81 15.03
CA LEU A 51 -2.00 -6.87 15.55
C LEU A 51 -2.82 -8.03 14.95
N LEU A 52 -2.61 -8.30 13.67
CA LEU A 52 -3.29 -9.34 12.91
C LEU A 52 -2.62 -10.71 13.01
N ASP A 53 -1.58 -10.85 13.83
CA ASP A 53 -0.82 -12.08 14.02
C ASP A 53 -0.41 -12.71 12.68
N VAL A 54 0.23 -11.89 11.83
CA VAL A 54 0.75 -12.26 10.51
C VAL A 54 2.08 -11.54 10.27
N SER A 55 2.87 -12.03 9.31
CA SER A 55 4.07 -11.30 8.89
C SER A 55 3.69 -10.07 8.04
N SER A 56 4.50 -9.02 8.11
CA SER A 56 4.36 -7.81 7.27
C SER A 56 4.42 -8.14 5.77
N HIS A 57 5.23 -9.13 5.40
CA HIS A 57 5.31 -9.66 4.03
C HIS A 57 3.96 -10.25 3.58
N THR A 58 3.38 -11.15 4.38
CA THR A 58 2.06 -11.74 4.09
C THR A 58 0.97 -10.69 4.03
N LEU A 59 0.98 -9.71 4.95
CA LEU A 59 -0.01 -8.63 4.93
C LEU A 59 0.10 -7.81 3.63
N ASN A 60 1.31 -7.45 3.20
CA ASN A 60 1.53 -6.71 1.96
C ASN A 60 1.07 -7.49 0.72
N GLU A 61 1.42 -8.77 0.60
CA GLU A 61 0.96 -9.61 -0.52
C GLU A 61 -0.57 -9.66 -0.62
N GLN A 62 -1.26 -9.75 0.53
CA GLN A 62 -2.71 -9.80 0.55
C GLN A 62 -3.36 -8.44 0.30
N LEU A 63 -2.74 -7.33 0.72
CA LEU A 63 -3.19 -5.96 0.44
C LEU A 63 -3.13 -5.62 -1.05
N VAL A 64 -2.08 -6.07 -1.75
CA VAL A 64 -1.93 -5.92 -3.21
C VAL A 64 -3.01 -6.72 -3.98
N ARG A 65 -3.60 -7.75 -3.39
CA ARG A 65 -4.66 -8.54 -4.04
C ARG A 65 -6.05 -7.90 -4.02
N ILE A 66 -6.29 -6.86 -3.20
CA ILE A 66 -7.65 -6.40 -2.88
C ILE A 66 -8.25 -5.47 -3.94
N ASP A 67 -7.45 -4.91 -4.84
CA ASP A 67 -7.96 -4.06 -5.91
C ASP A 67 -7.24 -4.34 -7.23
N PRO A 68 -7.87 -5.08 -8.16
CA PRO A 68 -7.31 -5.34 -9.48
C PRO A 68 -7.01 -4.06 -10.28
N GLU A 69 -7.75 -2.98 -10.02
CA GLU A 69 -7.61 -1.69 -10.70
C GLU A 69 -6.46 -0.86 -10.11
N LEU A 70 -6.27 -0.90 -8.77
CA LEU A 70 -5.07 -0.33 -8.13
C LEU A 70 -3.81 -1.16 -8.40
N THR A 71 -3.93 -2.48 -8.52
CA THR A 71 -2.81 -3.36 -8.92
C THR A 71 -2.44 -3.12 -10.38
N ASP A 72 -3.43 -2.92 -11.26
CA ASP A 72 -3.16 -2.43 -12.62
C ASP A 72 -2.50 -1.06 -12.59
N LEU A 73 -2.98 -0.11 -11.79
CA LEU A 73 -2.40 1.23 -11.70
C LEU A 73 -0.96 1.23 -11.18
N SER A 74 -0.67 0.48 -10.09
CA SER A 74 0.69 0.30 -9.58
C SER A 74 1.58 -0.32 -10.66
N SER A 75 1.12 -1.40 -11.28
CA SER A 75 1.85 -2.06 -12.38
C SER A 75 2.07 -1.13 -13.58
N ARG A 76 1.14 -0.20 -13.85
CA ARG A 76 1.29 0.82 -14.90
C ARG A 76 2.35 1.85 -14.54
N VAL A 77 2.36 2.31 -13.29
CA VAL A 77 3.37 3.24 -12.78
C VAL A 77 4.74 2.57 -12.81
N ASP A 78 4.87 1.33 -12.34
CA ASP A 78 6.11 0.57 -12.36
C ASP A 78 6.67 0.46 -13.79
N ARG A 79 5.82 0.10 -14.76
CA ARG A 79 6.20 0.07 -16.18
C ARG A 79 6.69 1.42 -16.73
N ILE A 80 6.07 2.53 -16.30
CA ILE A 80 6.50 3.87 -16.71
C ILE A 80 7.88 4.19 -16.11
N LEU A 81 8.07 3.87 -14.84
CA LEU A 81 9.33 4.12 -14.14
C LEU A 81 10.46 3.27 -14.70
N ASP A 82 10.21 1.99 -14.97
CA ASP A 82 11.21 1.09 -15.54
C ASP A 82 11.67 1.57 -16.92
N ARG A 83 10.72 1.92 -17.80
CA ARG A 83 11.09 2.50 -19.11
C ARG A 83 11.87 3.80 -18.95
N ALA A 84 11.46 4.68 -18.04
CA ALA A 84 12.17 5.94 -17.80
C ALA A 84 13.58 5.72 -17.26
N ARG A 85 13.78 4.73 -16.39
CA ARG A 85 15.11 4.35 -15.89
C ARG A 85 15.99 3.83 -17.02
N ASP A 86 15.48 2.91 -17.84
CA ASP A 86 16.21 2.34 -18.97
C ASP A 86 16.64 3.43 -19.97
N ASP A 87 15.72 4.33 -20.33
CA ASP A 87 16.00 5.42 -21.26
C ASP A 87 17.08 6.36 -20.69
N LEU A 88 16.99 6.74 -19.41
CA LEU A 88 17.97 7.57 -18.74
C LEU A 88 19.34 6.89 -18.60
N ALA A 89 19.35 5.62 -18.20
CA ALA A 89 20.56 4.80 -18.05
C ALA A 89 21.34 4.75 -19.37
N SER A 90 20.63 4.44 -20.46
CA SER A 90 21.17 4.40 -21.80
C SER A 90 21.72 5.76 -22.25
N HIS A 91 20.96 6.85 -22.03
CA HIS A 91 21.39 8.18 -22.45
C HIS A 91 22.56 8.74 -21.65
N LEU A 92 22.66 8.38 -20.37
CA LEU A 92 23.71 8.85 -19.46
C LEU A 92 24.92 7.91 -19.41
N GLY A 93 24.82 6.72 -20.00
CA GLY A 93 25.89 5.71 -19.98
C GLY A 93 26.14 5.14 -18.58
N VAL A 94 25.08 4.99 -17.78
CA VAL A 94 25.14 4.43 -16.43
C VAL A 94 24.33 3.14 -16.35
N GLU A 95 24.69 2.26 -15.41
CA GLU A 95 23.90 1.08 -15.08
C GLU A 95 22.51 1.51 -14.56
N VAL A 96 21.47 0.78 -14.96
CA VAL A 96 20.07 1.07 -14.61
C VAL A 96 19.86 1.10 -13.08
N GLU A 97 20.57 0.23 -12.36
CA GLU A 97 20.53 0.14 -10.89
C GLU A 97 21.08 1.39 -10.19
N ARG A 98 21.78 2.27 -10.92
CA ARG A 98 22.28 3.55 -10.40
C ARG A 98 21.32 4.72 -10.68
N VAL A 99 20.19 4.47 -11.34
CA VAL A 99 19.20 5.50 -11.68
C VAL A 99 18.08 5.53 -10.64
N GLU A 100 18.13 6.53 -9.76
CA GLU A 100 17.08 6.82 -8.79
C GLU A 100 16.15 7.93 -9.32
N ILE A 101 14.84 7.65 -9.40
CA ILE A 101 13.85 8.63 -9.85
C ILE A 101 12.96 9.01 -8.66
N ASN A 102 13.09 10.24 -8.20
CA ASN A 102 12.26 10.84 -7.16
C ASN A 102 11.26 11.82 -7.79
N PHE A 103 9.97 11.60 -7.59
CA PHE A 103 8.90 12.43 -8.16
C PHE A 103 7.95 12.96 -7.08
N LEU A 104 7.53 14.20 -7.26
CA LEU A 104 6.64 14.91 -6.33
C LEU A 104 5.38 15.32 -7.08
N ILE A 105 4.26 14.66 -6.77
CA ILE A 105 2.98 14.94 -7.43
C ILE A 105 2.32 16.13 -6.73
N LYS A 106 2.29 17.28 -7.39
CA LYS A 106 1.50 18.42 -6.93
C LYS A 106 0.06 18.24 -7.40
N SER A 107 -0.83 17.87 -6.47
CA SER A 107 -2.27 17.93 -6.71
C SER A 107 -2.67 19.39 -6.97
N ARG A 108 -3.47 19.62 -8.02
CA ARG A 108 -4.08 20.92 -8.28
C ARG A 108 -5.12 21.14 -7.18
N ALA A 109 -4.77 21.90 -6.15
CA ALA A 109 -5.76 22.42 -5.22
C ALA A 109 -6.66 23.41 -5.98
N ASP A 110 -7.95 23.32 -5.65
CA ASP A 110 -9.12 24.02 -6.20
C ASP A 110 -8.90 25.36 -6.91
N THR A 111 -9.53 25.51 -8.07
CA THR A 111 -10.05 26.80 -8.54
C THR A 111 -11.38 26.56 -9.24
#